data_AF-A0A9R1QTP7-F1
#
_entry.id   AF-A0A9R1QTP7-F1
#
_cell.length_a   1.000
_cell.length_b   1.000
_cell.length_c   1.000
_cell.angle_alpha   90.00
_cell.angle_beta   90.00
_cell.angle_gamma   90.00
#
_symmetry.space_group_name_H-M   'P 1'
#
loop_
_entity.id
_entity.type
_entity.pdbx_description
1 polymer ?
#
loop_
_entity_poly.entity_id
_entity_poly.type
_entity_poly.pdbx_seq_one_letter_code
_entity_poly.pdbx_strand_id
1 'polypeptide(L)'
;MAEIAGDETPPLPSSSGAEESSLLSSPPSPTATSGDKPPPRTRKPGTKRLVLTASVLVSFLVGLPLLLKSTEIHRSPLPSDAIADLSRRLQSHPPSFPCGLHAVFLRSGPGSPVASLADQLERAISTQHHLLPASSTAGSISVSVTVQSDGGCTSSTASASPWRCGSVTAADSVRGDEVFDELLHSALGGGDGDGMKVYTVVIAEDDDGKGTRVVIGKHRHAWVVGKVDEAEALSLIRKVFIKYFMNGGIEEGETGIGKGEFMPVGSDGNVVLSFSLLNADPNDWVYDWEFKNIGERILTPVVEALRPVADINIESQVLYHTPKSSYSYSDDKLGGNVLSMGDIPFFVNSNEWHLDTSISATGRSKVLQFVVYIPSARECPLYLQLPDGELSKTNAFISPMWGGVVIWNPPGCSLGSKKAHGTRRQMSSQELMETLEIFIGQLRQLFGLKPNYHAHGMDVATKFLVSEKGFAQWELDLLYRHHACSNLLSCVATLESLSSLGPIAPKNDCYG
;
A
#
# COMPACT_ATOMS: atom_id res chain seq x y z
N MET A 1 34.53 -10.73 -21.79
CA MET A 1 35.94 -11.15 -21.94
C MET A 1 36.37 -11.80 -20.63
N ALA A 2 37.07 -12.93 -20.73
CA ALA A 2 37.51 -13.88 -19.70
C ALA A 2 38.17 -13.22 -18.46
N GLU A 3 38.25 -13.81 -17.26
CA GLU A 3 38.85 -15.11 -16.91
C GLU A 3 38.50 -15.56 -15.46
N ILE A 4 38.79 -16.83 -15.16
CA ILE A 4 38.24 -17.76 -14.15
C ILE A 4 39.14 -17.91 -12.91
N ALA A 5 38.54 -18.21 -11.74
CA ALA A 5 38.94 -19.18 -10.69
C ALA A 5 38.53 -18.67 -9.29
N GLY A 6 37.96 -19.42 -8.35
CA GLY A 6 37.64 -20.85 -8.26
C GLY A 6 36.72 -21.07 -7.05
N ASP A 7 35.99 -22.18 -7.11
CA ASP A 7 34.93 -22.64 -6.21
C ASP A 7 35.53 -23.41 -5.02
N GLU A 8 35.18 -23.05 -3.79
CA GLU A 8 35.52 -23.83 -2.58
C GLU A 8 34.26 -24.00 -1.72
N THR A 9 33.72 -25.23 -1.73
CA THR A 9 32.91 -25.78 -0.63
C THR A 9 33.65 -26.99 -0.02
N PRO A 10 33.67 -27.13 1.32
CA PRO A 10 34.55 -28.06 2.02
C PRO A 10 34.00 -29.51 2.09
N PRO A 11 34.87 -30.53 2.24
CA PRO A 11 34.45 -31.93 2.28
C PRO A 11 34.03 -32.40 3.68
N LEU A 12 33.09 -33.34 3.71
CA LEU A 12 32.72 -34.16 4.87
C LEU A 12 33.90 -35.02 5.36
N PRO A 13 34.09 -35.17 6.69
CA PRO A 13 34.97 -36.19 7.24
C PRO A 13 34.24 -37.51 7.53
N SER A 14 34.90 -38.59 7.13
CA SER A 14 34.56 -39.99 7.41
C SER A 14 34.97 -40.42 8.83
N SER A 15 34.25 -41.43 9.32
CA SER A 15 34.21 -41.98 10.67
C SER A 15 35.49 -42.61 11.23
N SER A 16 35.51 -42.62 12.57
CA SER A 16 35.99 -43.66 13.50
C SER A 16 37.38 -43.47 14.12
N GLY A 17 37.34 -43.23 15.43
CA GLY A 17 38.48 -43.19 16.35
C GLY A 17 37.96 -42.74 17.72
N ALA A 18 37.44 -43.68 18.50
CA ALA A 18 37.04 -43.45 19.89
C ALA A 18 37.92 -44.32 20.78
N GLU A 19 38.63 -43.66 21.70
CA GLU A 19 39.14 -44.12 23.00
C GLU A 19 39.66 -42.82 23.68
N GLU A 20 39.45 -42.50 24.96
CA GLU A 20 39.70 -43.33 26.13
C GLU A 20 39.21 -42.61 27.42
N SER A 21 38.65 -43.36 28.37
CA SER A 21 38.91 -43.32 29.84
C SER A 21 37.81 -44.17 30.50
N SER A 22 38.01 -45.02 31.50
CA SER A 22 39.06 -45.11 32.52
C SER A 22 38.98 -46.46 33.26
N LEU A 23 40.16 -47.04 33.56
CA LEU A 23 40.58 -47.71 34.80
C LEU A 23 39.70 -48.82 35.43
N LEU A 24 40.23 -50.07 35.50
CA LEU A 24 40.81 -50.65 36.74
C LEU A 24 41.38 -52.08 36.54
N SER A 25 42.67 -52.23 36.86
CA SER A 25 43.39 -53.37 37.51
C SER A 25 43.32 -54.83 36.97
N SER A 26 44.51 -55.31 36.59
CA SER A 26 44.98 -56.69 36.31
C SER A 26 45.09 -57.61 37.55
N PRO A 27 45.18 -58.97 37.44
CA PRO A 27 46.49 -59.66 37.24
C PRO A 27 46.37 -61.05 36.51
N PRO A 28 47.38 -61.95 36.59
CA PRO A 28 48.46 -62.18 35.63
C PRO A 28 48.26 -63.41 34.70
N SER A 29 49.12 -63.52 33.68
CA SER A 29 49.24 -64.65 32.75
C SER A 29 49.55 -66.00 33.44
N PRO A 30 49.21 -67.13 32.80
CA PRO A 30 50.27 -68.10 32.55
C PRO A 30 50.26 -68.68 31.12
N THR A 31 51.45 -68.65 30.54
CA THR A 31 52.12 -69.63 29.66
C THR A 31 51.33 -70.75 28.96
N ALA A 32 51.58 -70.79 27.65
CA ALA A 32 51.43 -71.85 26.66
C ALA A 32 51.35 -73.31 27.14
N THR A 33 50.45 -74.09 26.55
CA THR A 33 50.80 -75.38 25.93
C THR A 33 49.80 -75.78 24.84
N SER A 34 50.33 -76.49 23.86
CA SER A 34 49.79 -76.95 22.57
C SER A 34 48.61 -77.93 22.64
N GLY A 35 47.80 -77.90 21.57
CA GLY A 35 47.25 -79.10 20.93
C GLY A 35 45.87 -79.57 21.37
N ASP A 36 44.81 -79.13 20.68
CA ASP A 36 43.94 -80.01 19.90
C ASP A 36 42.80 -79.21 19.23
N LYS A 37 42.58 -79.43 17.92
CA LYS A 37 41.46 -78.84 17.17
C LYS A 37 40.16 -79.60 17.52
N PRO A 38 39.08 -78.93 17.98
CA PRO A 38 37.81 -79.60 18.14
C PRO A 38 37.11 -79.82 16.78
N PRO A 39 36.31 -80.89 16.63
CA PRO A 39 35.79 -81.37 15.35
C PRO A 39 34.72 -80.43 14.74
N PRO A 40 34.48 -80.50 13.41
CA PRO A 40 33.50 -79.65 12.75
C PRO A 40 32.08 -80.00 13.24
N ARG A 41 31.38 -79.01 13.77
CA ARG A 41 30.01 -79.17 14.28
C ARG A 41 29.03 -79.35 13.11
N THR A 42 28.72 -80.59 12.77
CA THR A 42 27.60 -80.99 11.92
C THR A 42 26.28 -81.00 12.73
N ARG A 43 25.83 -79.83 13.20
CA ARG A 43 24.53 -79.71 13.88
C ARG A 43 23.56 -78.94 12.99
N LYS A 44 22.49 -79.60 12.53
CA LYS A 44 21.36 -78.98 11.82
C LYS A 44 20.86 -77.76 12.62
N PRO A 45 20.49 -76.64 11.97
CA PRO A 45 20.05 -75.45 12.70
C PRO A 45 18.88 -75.82 13.60
N GLY A 46 19.08 -75.67 14.91
CA GLY A 46 18.07 -76.04 15.89
C GLY A 46 16.84 -75.17 15.74
N THR A 47 15.65 -75.76 15.93
CA THR A 47 14.34 -75.09 15.94
C THR A 47 14.32 -73.79 16.73
N LYS A 48 15.14 -73.67 17.79
CA LYS A 48 15.34 -72.44 18.57
C LYS A 48 15.78 -71.22 17.74
N ARG A 49 16.67 -71.40 16.75
CA ARG A 49 17.09 -70.29 15.86
C ARG A 49 15.97 -69.88 14.92
N LEU A 50 15.21 -70.85 14.40
CA LEU A 50 14.05 -70.60 13.54
C LEU A 50 12.92 -69.86 14.29
N VAL A 51 12.68 -70.23 15.55
CA VAL A 51 11.72 -69.55 16.42
C VAL A 51 12.14 -68.11 16.71
N LEU A 52 13.44 -67.88 16.97
CA LEU A 52 13.96 -66.52 17.20
C LEU A 52 13.84 -65.66 15.93
N THR A 53 14.21 -66.18 14.76
CA THR A 53 14.08 -65.46 13.49
C THR A 53 12.62 -65.19 13.13
N ALA A 54 11.72 -66.15 13.39
CA ALA A 54 10.29 -65.97 13.16
C ALA A 54 9.70 -64.92 14.13
N SER A 55 10.12 -64.90 15.40
CA SER A 55 9.66 -63.90 16.38
C SER A 55 10.10 -62.47 16.01
N VAL A 56 11.34 -62.30 15.56
CA VAL A 56 11.82 -61.01 15.05
C VAL A 56 11.07 -60.62 13.78
N LEU A 57 10.91 -61.54 12.82
CA LEU A 57 10.16 -61.29 11.58
C LEU A 57 8.72 -60.87 11.86
N VAL A 58 8.02 -61.55 12.76
CA VAL A 58 6.64 -61.20 13.17
C VAL A 58 6.60 -59.81 13.80
N SER A 59 7.60 -59.46 14.62
CA SER A 59 7.69 -58.12 15.21
C SER A 59 7.86 -57.02 14.17
N PHE A 60 8.63 -57.27 13.10
CA PHE A 60 8.74 -56.36 11.95
C PHE A 60 7.47 -56.33 11.10
N LEU A 61 6.83 -57.48 10.85
CA LEU A 61 5.59 -57.56 10.08
C LEU A 61 4.40 -56.88 10.77
N VAL A 62 4.38 -56.83 12.11
CA VAL A 62 3.35 -56.12 12.87
C VAL A 62 3.77 -54.69 13.18
N GLY A 63 5.04 -54.46 13.49
CA GLY A 63 5.57 -53.15 13.84
C GLY A 63 5.64 -52.18 12.67
N LEU A 64 5.99 -52.64 11.47
CA LEU A 64 6.11 -51.78 10.29
C LEU A 64 4.76 -51.17 9.85
N PRO A 65 3.65 -51.93 9.73
CA PRO A 65 2.34 -51.34 9.41
C PRO A 65 1.84 -50.38 10.48
N LEU A 66 2.07 -50.68 11.76
CA LEU A 66 1.70 -49.79 12.86
C LEU A 66 2.53 -48.51 12.85
N LEU A 67 3.83 -48.62 12.57
CA LEU A 67 4.72 -47.47 12.44
C LEU A 67 4.29 -46.59 11.26
N LEU A 68 4.10 -47.19 10.07
CA LEU A 68 3.62 -46.48 8.88
C LEU A 68 2.28 -45.77 9.13
N LYS A 69 1.34 -46.44 9.80
CA LYS A 69 0.02 -45.88 10.14
C LYS A 69 0.09 -44.80 11.23
N SER A 70 1.01 -44.90 12.18
CA SER A 70 1.24 -43.86 13.20
C SER A 70 1.94 -42.62 12.63
N THR A 71 2.72 -42.79 11.56
CA THR A 71 3.37 -41.70 10.82
C THR A 71 2.54 -41.21 9.62
N GLU A 72 1.37 -41.79 9.39
CA GLU A 72 0.46 -41.39 8.32
C GLU A 72 -0.12 -40.02 8.67
N ILE A 73 0.46 -38.97 8.09
CA ILE A 73 -0.06 -37.62 8.20
C ILE A 73 -1.35 -37.57 7.37
N HIS A 74 -2.50 -37.48 8.03
CA HIS A 74 -3.78 -37.27 7.35
C HIS A 74 -3.70 -35.97 6.52
N ARG A 75 -3.76 -36.10 5.19
CA ARG A 75 -3.82 -34.96 4.27
C ARG A 75 -5.23 -34.85 3.73
N SER A 76 -5.91 -33.77 4.08
CA SER A 76 -7.17 -33.43 3.41
C SER A 76 -6.89 -33.15 1.93
N PRO A 77 -7.71 -33.66 0.99
CA PRO A 77 -7.53 -33.37 -0.41
C PRO A 77 -7.70 -31.85 -0.62
N LEU A 78 -6.68 -31.22 -1.18
CA LEU A 78 -6.74 -29.80 -1.52
C LEU A 78 -7.64 -29.64 -2.76
N PRO A 79 -8.60 -28.70 -2.77
CA PRO A 79 -9.49 -28.48 -3.91
C PRO A 79 -8.78 -27.71 -5.04
N SER A 80 -7.74 -28.31 -5.63
CA SER A 80 -6.90 -27.68 -6.67
C SER A 80 -7.69 -27.20 -7.87
N ASP A 81 -8.69 -27.97 -8.30
CA ASP A 81 -9.51 -27.64 -9.46
C ASP A 81 -10.39 -26.41 -9.17
N ALA A 82 -10.94 -26.32 -7.95
CA ALA A 82 -11.73 -25.17 -7.52
C ALA A 82 -10.87 -23.90 -7.40
N ILE A 83 -9.62 -24.03 -6.92
CA ILE A 83 -8.65 -22.93 -6.86
C ILE A 83 -8.30 -22.45 -8.28
N ALA A 84 -8.01 -23.38 -9.20
CA ALA A 84 -7.69 -23.07 -10.58
C ALA A 84 -8.87 -22.43 -11.33
N ASP A 85 -10.10 -22.90 -11.09
CA ASP A 85 -11.31 -22.32 -11.67
C ASP A 85 -11.60 -20.92 -11.11
N LEU A 86 -11.40 -20.71 -9.80
CA LEU A 86 -11.52 -19.39 -9.19
C LEU A 86 -10.49 -18.41 -9.78
N SER A 87 -9.24 -18.84 -9.92
CA SER A 87 -8.18 -18.04 -10.53
C SER A 87 -8.50 -17.66 -11.97
N ARG A 88 -8.90 -18.64 -12.81
CA ARG A 88 -9.30 -18.39 -14.19
C ARG A 88 -10.47 -17.42 -14.27
N ARG A 89 -11.44 -17.52 -13.35
CA ARG A 89 -12.58 -16.60 -13.27
C ARG A 89 -12.12 -15.18 -12.95
N LEU A 90 -11.25 -14.98 -11.97
CA LEU A 90 -10.79 -13.65 -11.56
C LEU A 90 -9.81 -13.01 -12.55
N GLN A 91 -9.00 -13.81 -13.24
CA GLN A 91 -8.15 -13.33 -14.33
C GLN A 91 -8.98 -12.92 -15.56
N SER A 92 -10.05 -13.65 -15.87
CA SER A 92 -10.93 -13.31 -17.01
C SER A 92 -11.93 -12.20 -16.70
N HIS A 93 -12.41 -12.14 -15.46
CA HIS A 93 -13.40 -11.17 -15.00
C HIS A 93 -12.91 -10.60 -13.66
N PRO A 94 -12.06 -9.56 -13.68
CA PRO A 94 -11.59 -8.94 -12.46
C PRO A 94 -12.79 -8.42 -11.64
N PRO A 95 -12.70 -8.45 -10.31
CA PRO A 95 -13.75 -7.93 -9.44
C PRO A 95 -14.04 -6.47 -9.80
N SER A 96 -15.32 -6.17 -9.98
CA SER A 96 -15.78 -4.84 -10.34
C SER A 96 -16.92 -4.43 -9.42
N PHE A 97 -16.97 -3.15 -9.07
CA PHE A 97 -17.93 -2.63 -8.10
C PHE A 97 -19.01 -1.82 -8.80
N PRO A 98 -20.30 -2.04 -8.49
CA PRO A 98 -21.38 -1.24 -9.05
C PRO A 98 -21.25 0.20 -8.54
N CYS A 99 -21.34 1.16 -9.46
CA CYS A 99 -21.27 2.59 -9.16
C CYS A 99 -22.48 3.30 -9.75
N GLY A 100 -22.91 4.38 -9.10
CA GLY A 100 -23.89 5.31 -9.65
C GLY A 100 -23.23 6.57 -10.17
N LEU A 101 -23.60 7.01 -11.37
CA LEU A 101 -23.36 8.36 -11.86
C LEU A 101 -24.68 9.13 -11.83
N HIS A 102 -24.69 10.24 -11.12
CA HIS A 102 -25.81 11.17 -11.09
C HIS A 102 -25.39 12.50 -11.71
N ALA A 103 -26.07 12.94 -12.77
CA ALA A 103 -25.82 14.24 -13.36
C ALA A 103 -26.94 15.22 -12.97
N VAL A 104 -26.58 16.39 -12.48
CA VAL A 104 -27.55 17.44 -12.10
C VAL A 104 -27.33 18.66 -12.98
N PHE A 105 -28.36 19.10 -13.69
CA PHE A 105 -28.32 20.31 -14.50
C PHE A 105 -29.11 21.42 -13.79
N LEU A 106 -28.40 22.45 -13.34
CA LEU A 106 -28.99 23.66 -12.75
C LEU A 106 -29.10 24.73 -13.85
N ARG A 107 -30.32 24.93 -14.36
CA ARG A 107 -30.60 25.90 -15.42
C ARG A 107 -31.19 27.18 -14.84
N SER A 108 -30.71 28.31 -15.34
CA SER A 108 -31.22 29.64 -14.96
C SER A 108 -32.34 30.04 -15.91
N GLY A 109 -33.59 30.19 -15.43
CA GLY A 109 -34.70 30.75 -16.22
C GLY A 109 -36.10 30.20 -15.90
N PRO A 110 -37.16 30.96 -16.25
CA PRO A 110 -38.55 30.59 -16.00
C PRO A 110 -39.03 29.56 -17.04
N GLY A 111 -38.77 28.29 -16.77
CA GLY A 111 -39.31 27.16 -17.54
C GLY A 111 -39.52 25.95 -16.64
N SER A 112 -40.66 25.26 -16.76
CA SER A 112 -40.83 23.97 -16.09
C SER A 112 -39.86 22.95 -16.69
N PRO A 113 -39.12 22.18 -15.90
CA PRO A 113 -38.25 21.15 -16.44
C PRO A 113 -39.11 20.12 -17.20
N VAL A 114 -38.70 19.79 -18.41
CA VAL A 114 -39.43 18.80 -19.23
C VAL A 114 -38.86 17.42 -18.89
N ALA A 115 -39.69 16.51 -18.38
CA ALA A 115 -39.27 15.15 -18.01
C ALA A 115 -38.55 14.41 -19.16
N SER A 116 -38.97 14.64 -20.41
CA SER A 116 -38.34 14.05 -21.59
C SER A 116 -36.86 14.44 -21.78
N LEU A 117 -36.44 15.58 -21.24
CA LEU A 117 -35.05 16.05 -21.33
C LEU A 117 -34.13 15.25 -20.40
N ALA A 118 -34.58 14.96 -19.17
CA ALA A 118 -33.81 14.13 -18.23
C ALA A 118 -33.59 12.73 -18.82
N ASP A 119 -34.64 12.12 -19.38
CA ASP A 119 -34.54 10.80 -20.04
C ASP A 119 -33.64 10.82 -21.28
N GLN A 120 -33.66 11.92 -22.05
CA GLN A 120 -32.80 12.09 -23.22
C GLN A 120 -31.33 12.18 -22.81
N LEU A 121 -31.02 12.98 -21.79
CA LEU A 121 -29.67 13.12 -21.25
C LEU A 121 -29.19 11.81 -20.61
N GLU A 122 -30.03 11.09 -19.86
CA GLU A 122 -29.66 9.78 -19.30
C GLU A 122 -29.26 8.80 -20.42
N ARG A 123 -30.04 8.74 -21.51
CA ARG A 123 -29.70 7.91 -22.67
C ARG A 123 -28.41 8.36 -23.35
N ALA A 124 -28.19 9.67 -23.48
CA ALA A 124 -26.98 10.22 -24.08
C ALA A 124 -25.72 9.87 -23.27
N ILE A 125 -25.77 10.04 -21.94
CA ILE A 125 -24.66 9.65 -21.07
C ILE A 125 -24.49 8.12 -21.13
N SER A 126 -25.56 7.34 -20.94
CA SER A 126 -25.54 5.86 -20.93
C SER A 126 -24.93 5.24 -22.19
N THR A 127 -25.31 5.72 -23.38
CA THR A 127 -24.80 5.19 -24.66
C THR A 127 -23.30 5.39 -24.87
N GLN A 128 -22.69 6.39 -24.24
CA GLN A 128 -21.26 6.66 -24.33
C GLN A 128 -20.41 5.91 -23.28
N HIS A 129 -21.02 5.19 -22.32
CA HIS A 129 -20.31 4.46 -21.26
C HIS A 129 -19.65 3.16 -21.70
N HIS A 130 -19.97 2.61 -22.88
CA HIS A 130 -19.34 1.39 -23.40
C HIS A 130 -17.83 1.53 -23.71
N LEU A 131 -17.22 2.68 -23.40
CA LEU A 131 -15.82 3.02 -23.63
C LEU A 131 -15.06 3.29 -22.31
N LEU A 132 -15.43 2.62 -21.21
CA LEU A 132 -14.58 2.59 -20.03
C LEU A 132 -13.26 1.88 -20.37
N PRO A 133 -12.10 2.41 -19.96
CA PRO A 133 -10.84 1.71 -20.09
C PRO A 133 -10.92 0.35 -19.38
N ALA A 134 -10.31 -0.69 -19.95
CA ALA A 134 -10.26 -2.04 -19.38
C ALA A 134 -9.63 -2.12 -17.96
N SER A 135 -8.98 -1.04 -17.50
CA SER A 135 -8.31 -0.91 -16.21
C SER A 135 -9.19 -0.36 -15.07
N SER A 136 -10.44 0.04 -15.32
CA SER A 136 -11.28 0.61 -14.26
C SER A 136 -11.85 -0.49 -13.35
N THR A 137 -11.76 -0.30 -12.02
CA THR A 137 -12.44 -1.18 -11.02
C THR A 137 -13.96 -1.02 -11.01
N ALA A 138 -14.51 -0.16 -11.87
CA ALA A 138 -15.93 0.08 -12.01
C ALA A 138 -16.61 -1.05 -12.80
N GLY A 139 -17.68 -1.60 -12.22
CA GLY A 139 -18.51 -2.63 -12.85
C GLY A 139 -19.68 -2.02 -13.62
N SER A 140 -20.89 -2.54 -13.37
CA SER A 140 -22.10 -1.95 -13.91
C SER A 140 -22.30 -0.53 -13.39
N ILE A 141 -22.33 0.46 -14.29
CA ILE A 141 -22.65 1.84 -13.94
C ILE A 141 -24.14 2.07 -14.13
N SER A 142 -24.81 2.52 -13.07
CA SER A 142 -26.16 3.08 -13.16
C SER A 142 -26.07 4.59 -13.40
N VAL A 143 -26.90 5.11 -14.30
CA VAL A 143 -26.91 6.53 -14.66
C VAL A 143 -28.26 7.09 -14.29
N SER A 144 -28.26 8.26 -13.65
CA SER A 144 -29.48 9.02 -13.39
C SER A 144 -29.22 10.50 -13.68
N VAL A 145 -30.25 11.21 -14.14
CA VAL A 145 -30.14 12.64 -14.45
C VAL A 145 -31.27 13.40 -13.77
N THR A 146 -30.93 14.52 -13.15
CA THR A 146 -31.89 15.49 -12.61
C THR A 146 -31.71 16.83 -13.29
N VAL A 147 -32.78 17.39 -13.81
CA VAL A 147 -32.81 18.76 -14.35
C VAL A 147 -33.61 19.62 -13.40
N GLN A 148 -33.01 20.70 -12.92
CA GLN A 148 -33.65 21.66 -12.02
C GLN A 148 -33.68 23.06 -12.65
N SER A 149 -34.83 23.71 -12.51
CA SER A 149 -35.07 25.12 -12.86
C SER A 149 -35.85 25.81 -11.74
N ASP A 150 -36.11 27.11 -11.87
CA ASP A 150 -36.85 27.91 -10.89
C ASP A 150 -38.28 27.36 -10.61
N GLY A 151 -38.82 26.58 -11.55
CA GLY A 151 -40.17 25.98 -11.46
C GLY A 151 -40.22 24.58 -10.84
N GLY A 152 -39.08 24.00 -10.43
CA GLY A 152 -39.00 22.66 -9.84
C GLY A 152 -37.88 21.80 -10.43
N CYS A 153 -37.91 20.50 -10.19
CA CYS A 153 -36.94 19.55 -10.75
C CYS A 153 -37.63 18.28 -11.27
N THR A 154 -37.04 17.67 -12.29
CA THR A 154 -37.46 16.37 -12.83
C THR A 154 -36.27 15.44 -12.93
N SER A 155 -36.46 14.18 -12.55
CA SER A 155 -35.44 13.12 -12.64
C SER A 155 -35.88 12.04 -13.63
N SER A 156 -34.91 11.42 -14.31
CA SER A 156 -35.14 10.38 -15.31
C SER A 156 -35.52 9.01 -14.73
N THR A 157 -35.04 8.69 -13.53
CA THR A 157 -35.39 7.46 -12.79
C THR A 157 -35.89 7.78 -11.37
N ALA A 158 -37.03 7.18 -10.99
CA ALA A 158 -37.67 7.40 -9.69
C ALA A 158 -36.97 6.66 -8.52
N SER A 159 -36.07 5.71 -8.81
CA SER A 159 -35.32 4.98 -7.80
C SER A 159 -34.11 5.80 -7.35
N ALA A 160 -34.31 6.55 -6.27
CA ALA A 160 -33.29 7.12 -5.40
C ALA A 160 -32.36 8.18 -6.02
N SER A 161 -32.90 9.25 -6.63
CA SER A 161 -32.11 10.48 -6.75
C SER A 161 -31.91 11.07 -5.35
N PRO A 162 -30.69 11.11 -4.79
CA PRO A 162 -30.45 11.65 -3.44
C PRO A 162 -30.65 13.18 -3.36
N TRP A 163 -30.91 13.81 -4.51
CA TRP A 163 -31.05 15.26 -4.68
C TRP A 163 -32.32 15.84 -4.07
N ARG A 164 -32.15 16.80 -3.17
CA ARG A 164 -33.22 17.62 -2.59
C ARG A 164 -33.51 18.82 -3.48
N CYS A 165 -34.54 18.68 -4.29
CA CYS A 165 -35.07 19.71 -5.19
C CYS A 165 -35.11 21.11 -4.57
N GLY A 166 -34.55 22.11 -5.25
CA GLY A 166 -34.59 23.51 -4.83
C GLY A 166 -33.67 23.90 -3.67
N SER A 167 -32.86 22.96 -3.16
CA SER A 167 -31.94 23.25 -2.04
C SER A 167 -30.71 24.06 -2.47
N VAL A 168 -30.30 23.94 -3.74
CA VAL A 168 -29.13 24.61 -4.31
C VAL A 168 -29.48 25.16 -5.68
N THR A 169 -29.01 26.35 -5.99
CA THR A 169 -29.22 27.04 -7.27
C THR A 169 -27.88 27.29 -7.98
N ALA A 170 -27.93 27.60 -9.28
CA ALA A 170 -26.71 27.94 -10.04
C ALA A 170 -25.98 29.17 -9.45
N ALA A 171 -26.73 30.15 -8.91
CA ALA A 171 -26.19 31.35 -8.28
C ALA A 171 -25.40 31.08 -6.99
N ASP A 172 -25.64 29.96 -6.30
CA ASP A 172 -24.88 29.59 -5.10
C ASP A 172 -23.42 29.22 -5.42
N SER A 173 -23.12 28.85 -6.67
CA SER A 173 -21.78 28.47 -7.12
C SER A 173 -20.76 29.62 -7.08
N VAL A 174 -21.22 30.87 -6.98
CA VAL A 174 -20.39 32.09 -6.91
C VAL A 174 -20.01 32.45 -5.47
N ARG A 175 -20.66 31.86 -4.45
CA ARG A 175 -20.45 32.17 -3.03
C ARG A 175 -19.14 31.64 -2.44
N GLY A 176 -18.35 30.92 -3.25
CA GLY A 176 -17.09 30.30 -2.86
C GLY A 176 -17.17 28.78 -2.92
N ASP A 177 -16.14 28.15 -3.48
CA ASP A 177 -16.16 26.71 -3.76
C ASP A 177 -16.34 25.84 -2.51
N GLU A 178 -15.70 26.23 -1.41
CA GLU A 178 -15.80 25.54 -0.11
C GLU A 178 -17.23 25.54 0.45
N VAL A 179 -17.92 26.68 0.34
CA VAL A 179 -19.31 26.81 0.80
C VAL A 179 -20.24 25.99 -0.10
N PHE A 180 -19.97 25.99 -1.40
CA PHE A 180 -20.77 25.26 -2.37
C PHE A 180 -20.63 23.75 -2.24
N ASP A 181 -19.42 23.23 -1.92
CA ASP A 181 -19.18 21.81 -1.62
C ASP A 181 -20.08 21.31 -0.48
N GLU A 182 -20.15 22.06 0.62
CA GLU A 182 -20.99 21.72 1.78
C GLU A 182 -22.49 21.82 1.46
N LEU A 183 -22.91 22.82 0.68
CA LEU A 183 -24.29 22.95 0.22
C LEU A 183 -24.71 21.75 -0.64
N LEU A 184 -23.87 21.34 -1.59
CA LEU A 184 -24.09 20.16 -2.42
C LEU A 184 -24.12 18.89 -1.58
N HIS A 185 -23.23 18.75 -0.59
CA HIS A 185 -23.22 17.61 0.32
C HIS A 185 -24.55 17.48 1.09
N SER A 186 -25.07 18.60 1.60
CA SER A 186 -26.37 18.66 2.27
C SER A 186 -27.55 18.36 1.33
N ALA A 187 -27.51 18.90 0.11
CA ALA A 187 -28.53 18.68 -0.90
C ALA A 187 -28.63 17.22 -1.37
N LEU A 188 -27.51 16.49 -1.35
CA LEU A 188 -27.42 15.05 -1.65
C LEU A 188 -27.71 14.17 -0.42
N GLY A 189 -28.17 14.77 0.68
CA GLY A 189 -28.63 14.05 1.87
C GLY A 189 -27.53 13.50 2.76
N GLY A 190 -26.26 13.88 2.54
CA GLY A 190 -25.12 13.55 3.41
C GLY A 190 -24.91 12.05 3.69
N GLY A 191 -25.56 11.17 2.93
CA GLY A 191 -25.77 9.79 3.33
C GLY A 191 -24.52 8.93 3.17
N ASP A 192 -23.91 8.54 4.29
CA ASP A 192 -22.93 7.45 4.33
C ASP A 192 -23.59 6.06 4.44
N GLY A 193 -24.77 5.93 3.83
CA GLY A 193 -25.56 4.71 3.86
C GLY A 193 -24.80 3.51 3.26
N ASP A 194 -25.11 2.34 3.81
CA ASP A 194 -24.69 1.06 3.25
C ASP A 194 -25.46 0.83 1.95
N GLY A 195 -24.74 0.76 0.82
CA GLY A 195 -25.34 0.74 -0.51
C GLY A 195 -24.40 1.21 -1.62
N MET A 196 -24.90 1.14 -2.86
CA MET A 196 -24.17 1.59 -4.04
C MET A 196 -23.78 3.07 -3.89
N LYS A 197 -22.49 3.37 -4.02
CA LYS A 197 -22.00 4.75 -3.96
C LYS A 197 -22.34 5.49 -5.25
N VAL A 198 -22.92 6.67 -5.11
CA VAL A 198 -23.35 7.54 -6.21
C VAL A 198 -22.44 8.76 -6.26
N TYR A 199 -21.86 9.01 -7.42
CA TYR A 199 -21.02 10.16 -7.71
C TYR A 199 -21.81 11.18 -8.51
N THR A 200 -21.84 12.42 -8.03
CA THR A 200 -22.68 13.47 -8.64
C THR A 200 -21.83 14.48 -9.40
N VAL A 201 -22.18 14.78 -10.66
CA VAL A 201 -21.58 15.91 -11.39
C VAL A 201 -22.66 16.95 -11.66
N VAL A 202 -22.46 18.16 -11.15
CA VAL A 202 -23.41 19.26 -11.27
C VAL A 202 -22.98 20.23 -12.36
N ILE A 203 -23.86 20.56 -13.29
CA ILE A 203 -23.66 21.59 -14.31
C ILE A 203 -24.44 22.82 -13.87
N ALA A 204 -23.72 23.86 -13.45
CA ALA A 204 -24.27 25.15 -13.08
C ALA A 204 -24.11 26.13 -14.24
N GLU A 205 -25.21 26.38 -14.96
CA GLU A 205 -25.28 27.39 -16.02
C GLU A 205 -25.30 28.79 -15.37
N ASP A 206 -24.11 29.34 -15.12
CA ASP A 206 -23.92 30.70 -14.63
C ASP A 206 -22.87 31.45 -15.45
N ASP A 207 -23.06 32.75 -15.63
CA ASP A 207 -22.21 33.64 -16.44
C ASP A 207 -21.38 34.55 -15.52
N ASP A 208 -20.50 33.95 -14.73
CA ASP A 208 -19.64 34.68 -13.79
C ASP A 208 -18.50 35.47 -14.48
N GLY A 209 -18.44 35.43 -15.82
CA GLY A 209 -17.43 36.09 -16.65
C GLY A 209 -16.02 35.51 -16.53
N LYS A 210 -15.83 34.42 -15.77
CA LYS A 210 -14.51 33.79 -15.53
C LYS A 210 -14.22 32.59 -16.44
N GLY A 211 -15.10 32.33 -17.40
CA GLY A 211 -15.01 31.19 -18.30
C GLY A 211 -15.39 29.88 -17.62
N THR A 212 -15.49 28.81 -18.40
CA THR A 212 -15.83 27.49 -17.87
C THR A 212 -14.74 27.00 -16.92
N ARG A 213 -15.14 26.47 -15.76
CA ARG A 213 -14.23 25.87 -14.78
C ARG A 213 -14.86 24.62 -14.18
N VAL A 214 -14.01 23.66 -13.83
CA VAL A 214 -14.41 22.43 -13.16
C VAL A 214 -13.84 22.44 -11.75
N VAL A 215 -14.64 22.06 -10.77
CA VAL A 215 -14.20 21.88 -9.39
C VAL A 215 -14.52 20.46 -8.95
N ILE A 216 -13.49 19.77 -8.45
CA ILE A 216 -13.62 18.46 -7.82
C ILE A 216 -13.73 18.69 -6.31
N GLY A 217 -14.86 18.27 -5.75
CA GLY A 217 -15.19 18.45 -4.35
C GLY A 217 -14.46 17.52 -3.40
N LYS A 218 -14.68 17.72 -2.09
CA LYS A 218 -14.14 16.85 -1.02
C LYS A 218 -15.00 15.60 -0.84
N HIS A 219 -16.26 15.68 -1.25
CA HIS A 219 -17.23 14.60 -1.17
C HIS A 219 -17.37 13.86 -2.51
N ARG A 220 -18.36 12.97 -2.63
CA ARG A 220 -18.66 12.23 -3.87
C ARG A 220 -19.32 13.10 -4.95
N HIS A 221 -18.90 14.35 -5.11
CA HIS A 221 -19.45 15.24 -6.12
C HIS A 221 -18.42 16.23 -6.69
N ALA A 222 -18.72 16.71 -7.88
CA ALA A 222 -17.97 17.72 -8.61
C ALA A 222 -18.95 18.65 -9.32
N TRP A 223 -18.51 19.83 -9.72
CA TRP A 223 -19.35 20.73 -10.48
C TRP A 223 -18.60 21.50 -11.56
N VAL A 224 -19.35 21.91 -12.57
CA VAL A 224 -18.91 22.76 -13.67
C VAL A 224 -19.65 24.07 -13.57
N VAL A 225 -18.91 25.18 -13.57
CA VAL A 225 -19.47 26.54 -13.60
C VAL A 225 -19.12 27.15 -14.94
N GLY A 226 -20.12 27.70 -15.64
CA GLY A 226 -19.94 28.41 -16.90
C GLY A 226 -21.04 28.12 -17.91
N LYS A 227 -20.98 28.81 -19.06
CA LYS A 227 -21.83 28.50 -20.21
C LYS A 227 -21.22 27.34 -20.99
N VAL A 228 -21.85 26.18 -20.89
CA VAL A 228 -21.42 24.94 -21.52
C VAL A 228 -22.58 24.40 -22.35
N ASP A 229 -22.34 24.02 -23.60
CA ASP A 229 -23.38 23.36 -24.39
C ASP A 229 -23.61 21.90 -23.91
N GLU A 230 -24.69 21.27 -24.38
CA GLU A 230 -25.03 19.93 -23.93
C GLU A 230 -23.93 18.90 -24.28
N ALA A 231 -23.27 19.02 -25.43
CA ALA A 231 -22.24 18.07 -25.85
C ALA A 231 -20.96 18.19 -25.02
N GLU A 232 -20.54 19.43 -24.75
CA GLU A 232 -19.41 19.73 -23.88
C GLU A 232 -19.70 19.32 -22.43
N ALA A 233 -20.91 19.56 -21.93
CA ALA A 233 -21.32 19.14 -20.58
C ALA A 233 -21.26 17.61 -20.42
N LEU A 234 -21.78 16.86 -21.39
CA LEU A 234 -21.71 15.40 -21.41
C LEU A 234 -20.26 14.90 -21.43
N SER A 235 -19.40 15.55 -22.22
CA SER A 235 -17.96 15.27 -22.27
C SER A 235 -17.28 15.51 -20.92
N LEU A 236 -17.54 16.65 -20.28
CA LEU A 236 -16.98 16.99 -18.97
C LEU A 236 -17.46 16.04 -17.87
N ILE A 237 -18.77 15.72 -17.82
CA ILE A 237 -19.32 14.76 -16.85
C ILE A 237 -18.58 13.42 -16.97
N ARG A 238 -18.41 12.92 -18.19
CA ARG A 238 -17.71 11.67 -18.46
C ARG A 238 -16.23 11.75 -18.07
N LYS A 239 -15.53 12.79 -18.50
CA LYS A 239 -14.10 13.00 -18.17
C LYS A 239 -13.91 13.04 -16.66
N VAL A 240 -14.72 13.81 -15.93
CA VAL A 240 -14.63 13.91 -14.48
C VAL A 240 -14.88 12.57 -13.80
N PHE A 241 -15.96 11.89 -14.18
CA PHE A 241 -16.32 10.61 -13.57
C PHE A 241 -15.25 9.54 -13.80
N ILE A 242 -14.81 9.34 -15.05
CA ILE A 242 -13.84 8.29 -15.39
C ILE A 242 -12.45 8.66 -14.87
N LYS A 243 -11.97 9.87 -15.17
CA LYS A 243 -10.59 10.27 -14.86
C LYS A 243 -10.37 10.37 -13.35
N TYR A 244 -11.27 11.04 -12.63
CA TYR A 244 -11.04 11.34 -11.21
C TYR A 244 -11.73 10.32 -10.30
N PHE A 245 -13.05 10.17 -10.36
CA PHE A 245 -13.75 9.30 -9.42
C PHE A 245 -13.41 7.81 -9.58
N MET A 246 -13.23 7.35 -10.81
CA MET A 246 -12.93 5.93 -11.07
C MET A 246 -11.43 5.60 -11.09
N ASN A 247 -10.57 6.52 -11.54
CA ASN A 247 -9.14 6.27 -11.75
C ASN A 247 -8.20 7.15 -10.91
N GLY A 248 -8.72 7.98 -10.00
CA GLY A 248 -7.86 8.72 -9.07
C GLY A 248 -7.04 9.84 -9.69
N GLY A 249 -7.36 10.26 -10.92
CA GLY A 249 -6.62 11.28 -11.69
C GLY A 249 -5.31 10.78 -12.30
N ILE A 250 -5.08 9.46 -12.31
CA ILE A 250 -3.88 8.80 -12.84
C ILE A 250 -4.11 8.52 -14.32
N GLU A 251 -3.15 8.90 -15.16
CA GLU A 251 -3.23 8.69 -16.61
C GLU A 251 -2.60 7.36 -17.04
N GLU A 252 -3.02 6.84 -18.19
CA GLU A 252 -2.45 5.61 -18.76
C GLU A 252 -0.94 5.78 -18.98
N GLY A 253 -0.12 5.03 -18.23
CA GLY A 253 1.35 5.10 -18.30
C GLY A 253 2.01 5.71 -17.07
N GLU A 254 1.29 6.46 -16.24
CA GLU A 254 1.80 6.91 -14.94
C GLU A 254 1.87 5.72 -13.94
N THR A 255 2.84 5.75 -13.01
CA THR A 255 2.89 4.84 -11.85
C THR A 255 1.83 5.27 -10.85
N GLY A 256 0.91 4.37 -10.51
CA GLY A 256 -0.28 4.69 -9.72
C GLY A 256 -1.25 3.52 -9.56
N ILE A 257 -2.34 3.72 -8.81
CA ILE A 257 -3.44 2.76 -8.60
C ILE A 257 -3.89 2.17 -9.96
N GLY A 258 -3.50 0.93 -10.25
CA GLY A 258 -3.82 0.26 -11.51
C GLY A 258 -2.70 -0.56 -12.15
N LYS A 259 -1.43 -0.31 -11.80
CA LYS A 259 -0.29 -1.11 -12.33
C LYS A 259 0.12 -2.31 -11.46
N GLY A 260 -0.75 -2.75 -10.55
CA GLY A 260 -0.42 -3.81 -9.57
C GLY A 260 0.59 -3.35 -8.53
N GLU A 261 0.79 -2.04 -8.37
CA GLU A 261 1.67 -1.47 -7.37
C GLU A 261 1.00 -1.47 -5.99
N PHE A 262 1.63 -2.24 -5.10
CA PHE A 262 1.65 -2.17 -3.65
C PHE A 262 0.56 -1.34 -2.95
N MET A 263 -0.42 -2.02 -2.35
CA MET A 263 -1.23 -1.46 -1.26
C MET A 263 -0.43 -1.62 0.05
N PRO A 264 -0.14 -0.55 0.79
CA PRO A 264 0.72 -0.61 1.97
C PRO A 264 -0.01 -1.13 3.22
N VAL A 265 -0.83 -2.18 3.08
CA VAL A 265 -1.61 -2.77 4.17
C VAL A 265 -1.10 -4.18 4.45
N GLY A 266 -0.88 -4.49 5.73
CA GLY A 266 -0.48 -5.83 6.16
C GLY A 266 -1.57 -6.87 5.86
N SER A 267 -1.20 -8.15 5.78
CA SER A 267 -2.18 -9.23 5.57
C SER A 267 -3.15 -9.41 6.75
N ASP A 268 -2.81 -8.83 7.90
CA ASP A 268 -3.63 -8.72 9.10
C ASP A 268 -4.55 -7.48 9.09
N GLY A 269 -4.48 -6.65 8.05
CA GLY A 269 -5.23 -5.39 7.94
C GLY A 269 -4.61 -4.23 8.71
N ASN A 270 -3.42 -4.41 9.31
CA ASN A 270 -2.77 -3.40 10.14
C ASN A 270 -1.69 -2.64 9.37
N VAL A 271 -1.56 -1.35 9.68
CA VAL A 271 -0.48 -0.46 9.21
C VAL A 271 0.11 0.30 10.39
N VAL A 272 1.43 0.33 10.47
CA VAL A 272 2.15 1.14 11.46
C VAL A 272 2.82 2.31 10.74
N LEU A 273 2.42 3.53 11.06
CA LEU A 273 3.07 4.75 10.61
C LEU A 273 4.10 5.15 11.67
N SER A 274 5.38 4.92 11.37
CA SER A 274 6.49 5.18 12.29
C SER A 274 7.20 6.49 11.90
N PHE A 275 7.06 7.51 12.74
CA PHE A 275 7.66 8.83 12.54
C PHE A 275 8.97 8.93 13.33
N SER A 276 10.10 9.14 12.64
CA SER A 276 11.41 9.18 13.28
C SER A 276 12.16 10.47 12.98
N LEU A 277 12.58 11.18 14.03
CA LEU A 277 13.50 12.32 13.91
C LEU A 277 14.94 11.82 14.08
N LEU A 278 15.74 11.95 13.03
CA LEU A 278 17.09 11.39 12.95
C LEU A 278 18.13 12.51 13.05
N ASN A 279 18.91 12.50 14.12
CA ASN A 279 20.06 13.39 14.29
C ASN A 279 21.34 12.68 13.83
N ALA A 280 21.89 13.10 12.68
CA ALA A 280 23.08 12.48 12.10
C ALA A 280 24.29 12.48 13.04
N ASP A 281 24.63 13.63 13.62
CA ASP A 281 25.72 13.77 14.60
C ASP A 281 25.30 14.66 15.79
N PRO A 282 25.01 14.09 16.97
CA PRO A 282 24.62 14.86 18.14
C PRO A 282 25.75 15.73 18.72
N ASN A 283 27.01 15.54 18.31
CA ASN A 283 28.10 16.42 18.72
C ASN A 283 27.98 17.81 18.09
N ASP A 284 27.35 17.91 16.93
CA ASP A 284 27.12 19.17 16.22
C ASP A 284 25.91 19.89 16.81
N TRP A 285 24.77 19.19 16.85
CA TRP A 285 23.51 19.67 17.42
C TRP A 285 22.58 18.51 17.77
N VAL A 286 21.69 18.77 18.73
CA VAL A 286 20.67 17.82 19.16
C VAL A 286 19.31 18.50 19.04
N TYR A 287 18.47 18.00 18.15
CA TYR A 287 17.10 18.45 17.99
C TYR A 287 16.10 17.40 18.51
N ASP A 288 15.00 17.92 19.02
CA ASP A 288 13.81 17.18 19.45
C ASP A 288 12.55 17.82 18.84
N TRP A 289 11.41 17.16 18.96
CA TRP A 289 10.12 17.59 18.42
C TRP A 289 8.97 17.30 19.38
N GLU A 290 7.89 18.08 19.28
CA GLU A 290 6.67 17.90 20.08
C GLU A 290 5.62 17.07 19.32
N PHE A 291 6.04 15.91 18.80
CA PHE A 291 5.20 15.07 17.94
C PHE A 291 3.89 14.64 18.62
N LYS A 292 3.95 14.27 19.90
CA LYS A 292 2.77 13.82 20.65
C LYS A 292 1.61 14.82 20.63
N ASN A 293 1.90 16.12 20.73
CA ASN A 293 0.85 17.14 20.79
C ASN A 293 0.39 17.57 19.39
N ILE A 294 1.33 17.75 18.47
CA ILE A 294 1.09 18.37 17.15
C ILE A 294 0.84 17.29 16.10
N GLY A 295 1.72 16.28 16.06
CA GLY A 295 1.64 15.15 15.13
C GLY A 295 0.35 14.36 15.29
N GLU A 296 0.03 13.92 16.51
CA GLU A 296 -1.22 13.16 16.76
C GLU A 296 -2.46 13.98 16.36
N ARG A 297 -2.50 15.28 16.68
CA ARG A 297 -3.63 16.15 16.34
C ARG A 297 -3.86 16.29 14.84
N ILE A 298 -2.78 16.37 14.05
CA ILE A 298 -2.84 16.52 12.59
C ILE A 298 -3.13 15.18 11.91
N LEU A 299 -2.60 14.07 12.45
CA LEU A 299 -2.74 12.75 11.84
C LEU A 299 -4.02 12.03 12.26
N THR A 300 -4.63 12.37 13.39
CA THR A 300 -5.88 11.72 13.85
C THR A 300 -7.00 11.77 12.78
N PRO A 301 -7.31 12.93 12.16
CA PRO A 301 -8.33 12.97 11.10
C PRO A 301 -8.00 12.08 9.89
N VAL A 302 -6.71 11.93 9.58
CA VAL A 302 -6.22 11.08 8.49
C VAL A 302 -6.41 9.60 8.83
N VAL A 303 -6.03 9.20 10.04
CA VAL A 303 -6.22 7.83 10.55
C VAL A 303 -7.70 7.46 10.58
N GLU A 304 -8.56 8.37 11.07
CA GLU A 304 -10.01 8.14 11.10
C GLU A 304 -10.59 7.97 9.70
N ALA A 305 -10.12 8.74 8.72
CA ALA A 305 -10.57 8.63 7.33
C ALA A 305 -10.15 7.30 6.68
N LEU A 306 -8.94 6.82 6.96
CA LEU A 306 -8.40 5.58 6.42
C LEU A 306 -8.79 4.32 7.21
N ARG A 307 -9.41 4.47 8.39
CA ARG A 307 -9.82 3.37 9.28
C ARG A 307 -10.56 2.22 8.57
N PRO A 308 -11.47 2.46 7.61
CA PRO A 308 -12.14 1.34 6.95
C PRO A 308 -11.23 0.60 5.94
N VAL A 309 -10.05 1.16 5.59
CA VAL A 309 -9.06 0.54 4.68
C VAL A 309 -8.12 -0.34 5.49
N ALA A 310 -7.63 0.18 6.62
CA ALA A 310 -6.68 -0.48 7.50
C ALA A 310 -6.81 0.04 8.93
N ASP A 311 -6.42 -0.79 9.90
CA ASP A 311 -6.21 -0.34 11.27
C ASP A 311 -4.82 0.31 11.35
N ILE A 312 -4.77 1.60 11.70
CA ILE A 312 -3.55 2.40 11.61
C ILE A 312 -3.07 2.79 13.01
N ASN A 313 -1.84 2.38 13.32
CA ASN A 313 -1.14 2.74 14.54
C ASN A 313 -0.08 3.79 14.24
N ILE A 314 -0.01 4.84 15.05
CA ILE A 314 1.02 5.87 14.94
C ILE A 314 2.07 5.64 16.04
N GLU A 315 3.33 5.66 15.64
CA GLU A 315 4.48 5.60 16.53
C GLU A 315 5.42 6.77 16.24
N SER A 316 6.11 7.27 17.26
CA SER A 316 7.08 8.35 17.08
C SER A 316 8.33 8.13 17.93
N GLN A 317 9.49 8.43 17.38
CA GLN A 317 10.77 8.33 18.08
C GLN A 317 11.78 9.39 17.64
N VAL A 318 12.82 9.56 18.46
CA VAL A 318 13.96 10.42 18.17
C VAL A 318 15.22 9.59 18.32
N LEU A 319 16.03 9.53 17.27
CA LEU A 319 17.28 8.79 17.24
C LEU A 319 18.47 9.73 17.06
N TYR A 320 19.61 9.25 17.55
CA TYR A 320 20.89 9.96 17.55
C TYR A 320 21.95 9.06 16.93
N HIS A 321 23.01 9.67 16.38
CA HIS A 321 24.09 8.95 15.70
C HIS A 321 23.60 8.15 14.49
N THR A 322 22.78 8.79 13.67
CA THR A 322 22.16 8.17 12.49
C THR A 322 22.67 8.81 11.20
N PRO A 323 23.96 8.68 10.84
CA PRO A 323 24.46 9.26 9.60
C PRO A 323 23.87 8.51 8.38
N LYS A 324 23.66 9.22 7.27
CA LYS A 324 23.29 8.60 6.00
C LYS A 324 24.46 7.79 5.41
N SER A 325 24.14 6.78 4.60
CA SER A 325 25.15 5.98 3.89
C SER A 325 25.53 6.53 2.51
N SER A 326 24.70 7.40 1.93
CA SER A 326 24.96 7.97 0.61
C SER A 326 25.96 9.13 0.66
N TYR A 327 26.66 9.37 -0.45
CA TYR A 327 27.52 10.52 -0.60
C TYR A 327 26.73 11.73 -1.09
N SER A 328 27.18 12.91 -0.69
CA SER A 328 26.73 14.21 -1.21
C SER A 328 27.95 14.98 -1.66
N TYR A 329 27.80 15.82 -2.69
CA TYR A 329 28.89 16.67 -3.17
C TYR A 329 28.69 18.11 -2.70
N SER A 330 29.79 18.79 -2.38
CA SER A 330 29.77 20.20 -2.01
C SER A 330 29.59 21.06 -3.26
N ASP A 331 28.64 21.98 -3.23
CA ASP A 331 28.44 23.01 -4.26
C ASP A 331 28.68 24.40 -3.66
N ASP A 332 29.82 24.98 -4.00
CA ASP A 332 30.26 26.29 -3.49
C ASP A 332 29.34 27.44 -3.94
N LYS A 333 28.62 27.30 -5.06
CA LYS A 333 27.68 28.33 -5.54
C LYS A 333 26.40 28.34 -4.73
N LEU A 334 25.93 27.17 -4.32
CA LEU A 334 24.78 27.00 -3.45
C LEU A 334 25.12 27.20 -1.97
N GLY A 335 26.40 27.08 -1.62
CA GLY A 335 26.88 27.22 -0.24
C GLY A 335 26.43 26.04 0.65
N GLY A 336 26.34 24.84 0.08
CA GLY A 336 25.85 23.65 0.77
C GLY A 336 26.21 22.36 0.03
N ASN A 337 25.75 21.24 0.57
CA ASN A 337 25.92 19.94 -0.06
C ASN A 337 24.66 19.55 -0.83
N VAL A 338 24.85 18.84 -1.92
CA VAL A 338 23.77 18.39 -2.79
C VAL A 338 23.75 16.87 -2.85
N LEU A 339 22.55 16.31 -2.70
CA LEU A 339 22.23 14.90 -2.86
C LEU A 339 21.51 14.72 -4.20
N SER A 340 22.10 13.97 -5.11
CA SER A 340 21.49 13.67 -6.41
C SER A 340 20.51 12.50 -6.32
N MET A 341 19.56 12.45 -7.25
CA MET A 341 18.58 11.34 -7.34
C MET A 341 19.22 9.94 -7.45
N GLY A 342 20.40 9.83 -8.08
CA GLY A 342 21.12 8.56 -8.22
C GLY A 342 21.60 7.98 -6.87
N ASP A 343 21.75 8.83 -5.86
CA ASP A 343 22.27 8.46 -4.54
C ASP A 343 21.15 8.18 -3.52
N ILE A 344 19.89 8.53 -3.85
CA ILE A 344 18.72 8.30 -2.98
C ILE A 344 18.54 6.83 -2.57
N PRO A 345 18.70 5.83 -3.46
CA PRO A 345 18.57 4.43 -3.07
C PRO A 345 19.54 4.01 -1.95
N PHE A 346 20.67 4.72 -1.81
CA PHE A 346 21.70 4.47 -0.80
C PHE A 346 21.58 5.40 0.41
N PHE A 347 20.56 6.26 0.47
CA PHE A 347 20.40 7.21 1.57
C PHE A 347 20.03 6.52 2.88
N VAL A 348 19.08 5.59 2.81
CA VAL A 348 18.58 4.84 3.97
C VAL A 348 19.65 3.84 4.43
N ASN A 349 20.18 4.04 5.63
CA ASN A 349 21.16 3.14 6.22
C ASN A 349 20.48 2.19 7.22
N SER A 350 19.85 1.11 6.74
CA SER A 350 19.14 0.15 7.60
C SER A 350 20.02 -0.56 8.62
N ASN A 351 21.35 -0.57 8.43
CA ASN A 351 22.28 -1.23 9.33
C ASN A 351 22.62 -0.38 10.54
N GLU A 352 22.62 0.95 10.40
CA GLU A 352 22.97 1.89 11.47
C GLU A 352 21.75 2.60 12.06
N TRP A 353 20.72 2.83 11.25
CA TRP A 353 19.46 3.37 11.73
C TRP A 353 18.67 2.23 12.35
N HIS A 354 18.93 2.00 13.64
CA HIS A 354 18.16 1.07 14.47
C HIS A 354 16.73 1.61 14.70
N LEU A 355 15.95 1.63 13.62
CA LEU A 355 14.56 2.07 13.62
C LEU A 355 13.74 0.98 14.32
N ASP A 356 13.62 1.13 15.64
CA ASP A 356 12.78 0.26 16.45
C ASP A 356 11.31 0.51 16.09
N THR A 357 10.55 -0.59 16.00
CA THR A 357 9.11 -0.56 15.78
C THR A 357 8.47 -1.46 16.83
N SER A 358 7.26 -1.14 17.27
CA SER A 358 6.63 -1.91 18.34
C SER A 358 6.37 -3.37 17.94
N ILE A 359 6.13 -4.21 18.97
CA ILE A 359 5.80 -5.64 18.84
C ILE A 359 4.52 -5.87 18.01
N SER A 360 3.70 -4.85 17.79
CA SER A 360 2.55 -4.92 16.87
C SER A 360 3.00 -5.31 15.45
N ALA A 361 4.18 -4.87 15.01
CA ALA A 361 4.78 -5.20 13.73
C ALA A 361 5.46 -6.59 13.70
N THR A 362 4.79 -7.63 14.24
CA THR A 362 5.28 -9.03 14.32
C THR A 362 5.33 -9.74 12.96
N GLY A 363 5.94 -9.10 11.95
CA GLY A 363 6.17 -9.60 10.60
C GLY A 363 4.92 -9.68 9.70
N ARG A 364 3.73 -9.34 10.22
CA ARG A 364 2.46 -9.38 9.47
C ARG A 364 1.94 -8.01 9.09
N SER A 365 2.03 -7.05 10.01
CA SER A 365 1.63 -5.67 9.77
C SER A 365 2.63 -4.97 8.87
N LYS A 366 2.14 -4.06 8.02
CA LYS A 366 3.03 -3.26 7.18
C LYS A 366 3.49 -2.02 7.94
N VAL A 367 4.80 -1.80 8.02
CA VAL A 367 5.37 -0.57 8.58
C VAL A 367 5.73 0.39 7.44
N LEU A 368 5.31 1.65 7.58
CA LEU A 368 5.75 2.77 6.75
C LEU A 368 6.58 3.74 7.62
N GLN A 369 7.80 4.02 7.18
CA GLN A 369 8.75 4.86 7.89
C GLN A 369 8.72 6.29 7.36
N PHE A 370 8.41 7.27 8.21
CA PHE A 370 8.45 8.69 7.89
C PHE A 370 9.58 9.36 8.67
N VAL A 371 10.64 9.69 7.96
CA VAL A 371 11.89 10.15 8.56
C VAL A 371 12.09 11.63 8.33
N VAL A 372 12.32 12.37 9.41
CA VAL A 372 12.89 13.72 9.35
C VAL A 372 14.38 13.60 9.61
N TYR A 373 15.19 13.79 8.58
CA TYR A 373 16.64 13.67 8.66
C TYR A 373 17.29 15.03 8.86
N ILE A 374 18.12 15.12 9.90
CA ILE A 374 18.91 16.31 10.23
C ILE A 374 20.37 16.01 9.88
N PRO A 375 20.96 16.72 8.89
CA PRO A 375 22.34 16.48 8.49
C PRO A 375 23.34 16.87 9.59
N SER A 376 24.56 16.36 9.48
CA SER A 376 25.69 16.82 10.30
C SER A 376 26.14 18.22 9.88
N ALA A 377 26.91 18.91 10.72
CA ALA A 377 27.39 20.26 10.42
C ALA A 377 28.34 20.33 9.22
N ARG A 378 28.94 19.21 8.82
CA ARG A 378 29.80 19.12 7.64
C ARG A 378 29.01 19.08 6.35
N GLU A 379 27.82 18.48 6.41
CA GLU A 379 26.96 18.28 5.25
C GLU A 379 25.84 19.31 5.15
N CYS A 380 25.65 20.15 6.18
CA CYS A 380 24.56 21.11 6.22
C CYS A 380 24.90 22.49 5.61
N PRO A 381 24.00 23.12 4.83
CA PRO A 381 22.70 22.60 4.39
C PRO A 381 22.81 21.51 3.33
N LEU A 382 21.96 20.49 3.44
CA LEU A 382 21.86 19.38 2.50
C LEU A 382 20.61 19.56 1.62
N TYR A 383 20.81 19.70 0.31
CA TYR A 383 19.75 19.92 -0.66
C TYR A 383 19.56 18.71 -1.57
N LEU A 384 18.31 18.37 -1.85
CA LEU A 384 17.94 17.35 -2.81
C LEU A 384 17.85 17.96 -4.21
N GLN A 385 18.57 17.37 -5.16
CA GLN A 385 18.49 17.72 -6.58
C GLN A 385 17.58 16.75 -7.31
N LEU A 386 16.66 17.27 -8.12
CA LEU A 386 15.72 16.54 -8.96
C LEU A 386 16.38 16.09 -10.28
N PRO A 387 15.75 15.17 -11.05
CA PRO A 387 16.32 14.65 -12.31
C PRO A 387 16.55 15.72 -13.38
N ASP A 388 15.82 16.83 -13.33
CA ASP A 388 15.95 17.99 -14.21
C ASP A 388 17.14 18.91 -13.84
N GLY A 389 17.81 18.61 -12.72
CA GLY A 389 18.92 19.40 -12.18
C GLY A 389 18.48 20.54 -11.26
N GLU A 390 17.18 20.81 -11.12
CA GLU A 390 16.64 21.79 -10.19
C GLU A 390 16.68 21.27 -8.75
N LEU A 391 16.62 22.18 -7.79
CA LEU A 391 16.52 21.81 -6.37
C LEU A 391 15.06 21.50 -6.00
N SER A 392 14.88 20.46 -5.21
CA SER A 392 13.57 20.10 -4.68
C SER A 392 13.05 21.19 -3.75
N LYS A 393 11.82 21.65 -3.98
CA LYS A 393 11.16 22.67 -3.16
C LYS A 393 10.83 22.18 -1.75
N THR A 394 10.52 20.90 -1.59
CA THR A 394 10.15 20.27 -0.31
C THR A 394 11.32 19.60 0.38
N ASN A 395 12.46 19.44 -0.32
CA ASN A 395 13.64 18.72 0.14
C ASN A 395 13.32 17.30 0.65
N ALA A 396 12.37 16.62 -0.02
CA ALA A 396 11.80 15.35 0.43
C ALA A 396 11.66 14.35 -0.72
N PHE A 397 11.69 13.05 -0.41
CA PHE A 397 11.53 11.96 -1.37
C PHE A 397 10.84 10.73 -0.74
N ILE A 398 10.38 9.81 -1.57
CA ILE A 398 9.72 8.56 -1.17
C ILE A 398 10.58 7.36 -1.56
N SER A 399 10.56 6.34 -0.72
CA SER A 399 10.97 4.98 -1.05
C SER A 399 9.70 4.09 -1.05
N PRO A 400 9.18 3.67 -2.24
CA PRO A 400 7.82 3.15 -2.40
C PRO A 400 7.37 2.03 -1.45
N MET A 401 8.28 1.15 -1.03
CA MET A 401 7.94 0.03 -0.14
C MET A 401 8.38 0.25 1.32
N TRP A 402 9.03 1.37 1.61
CA TRP A 402 9.64 1.65 2.90
C TRP A 402 8.99 2.86 3.60
N GLY A 403 8.71 3.94 2.87
CA GLY A 403 8.10 5.15 3.41
C GLY A 403 8.65 6.43 2.79
N GLY A 404 8.77 7.48 3.58
CA GLY A 404 9.13 8.82 3.13
C GLY A 404 10.23 9.48 3.96
N VAL A 405 11.04 10.33 3.33
CA VAL A 405 12.12 11.07 3.99
C VAL A 405 11.96 12.55 3.67
N VAL A 406 12.12 13.39 4.69
CA VAL A 406 12.25 14.85 4.60
C VAL A 406 13.62 15.23 5.16
N ILE A 407 14.44 15.91 4.37
CA ILE A 407 15.71 16.46 4.82
C ILE A 407 15.42 17.86 5.39
N TRP A 408 15.47 17.98 6.72
CA TRP A 408 15.27 19.25 7.39
C TRP A 408 16.62 19.89 7.70
N ASN A 409 16.82 21.12 7.21
CA ASN A 409 18.00 21.93 7.48
C ASN A 409 17.65 22.97 8.56
N PRO A 410 18.08 22.78 9.82
CA PRO A 410 17.70 23.67 10.91
C PRO A 410 18.14 25.14 10.70
N PRO A 411 17.43 26.10 11.29
CA PRO A 411 17.86 27.50 11.28
C PRO A 411 19.22 27.66 11.99
N GLY A 412 20.22 28.17 11.25
CA GLY A 412 21.61 28.31 11.73
C GLY A 412 22.53 27.14 11.39
N CYS A 413 22.02 26.18 10.63
CA CYS A 413 22.75 25.06 10.03
C CYS A 413 23.43 25.55 8.73
N SER A 414 24.59 26.20 8.89
CA SER A 414 25.38 26.74 7.78
C SER A 414 26.85 26.38 7.93
N LEU A 415 27.54 26.28 6.78
CA LEU A 415 28.96 25.97 6.70
C LEU A 415 29.77 26.96 7.57
N GLY A 416 30.35 26.48 8.69
CA GLY A 416 31.16 27.30 9.59
C GLY A 416 30.44 27.97 10.76
N SER A 417 29.16 27.66 11.01
CA SER A 417 28.42 28.14 12.19
C SER A 417 29.12 27.72 13.50
N LYS A 418 29.45 28.69 14.35
CA LYS A 418 30.14 28.46 15.63
C LYS A 418 29.18 27.83 16.66
N LYS A 419 29.26 26.51 16.77
CA LYS A 419 28.99 25.61 17.91
C LYS A 419 28.37 26.26 19.16
N ALA A 420 27.04 26.16 19.29
CA ALA A 420 26.39 26.13 20.59
C ALA A 420 26.31 24.66 21.04
N HIS A 421 27.42 24.12 21.54
CA HIS A 421 27.48 22.74 21.97
C HIS A 421 26.51 22.46 23.12
N GLY A 422 25.83 21.31 23.05
CA GLY A 422 25.12 20.71 24.19
C GLY A 422 23.77 21.32 24.55
N THR A 423 23.24 22.30 23.80
CA THR A 423 21.87 22.76 24.02
C THR A 423 20.92 21.98 23.12
N ARG A 424 20.06 21.17 23.75
CA ARG A 424 18.94 20.53 23.05
C ARG A 424 18.03 21.62 22.50
N ARG A 425 17.80 21.60 21.19
CA ARG A 425 16.90 22.51 20.50
C ARG A 425 15.64 21.77 20.11
N GLN A 426 14.59 22.52 19.84
CA GLN A 426 13.31 21.96 19.47
C GLN A 426 12.91 22.50 18.10
N MET A 427 12.46 21.60 17.23
CA MET A 427 11.80 21.98 15.99
C MET A 427 10.57 22.81 16.33
N SER A 428 10.39 23.94 15.65
CA SER A 428 9.23 24.78 15.91
C SER A 428 7.94 24.08 15.51
N SER A 429 6.83 24.46 16.14
CA SER A 429 5.52 23.89 15.79
C SER A 429 5.17 24.11 14.31
N GLN A 430 5.55 25.26 13.74
CA GLN A 430 5.31 25.55 12.33
C GLN A 430 6.08 24.61 11.40
N GLU A 431 7.38 24.43 11.62
CA GLU A 431 8.20 23.53 10.80
C GLU A 431 7.69 22.08 10.89
N LEU A 432 7.25 21.64 12.08
CA LEU A 432 6.67 20.31 12.26
C LEU A 432 5.36 20.16 11.48
N MET A 433 4.49 21.18 11.47
CA MET A 433 3.27 21.17 10.67
C MET A 433 3.58 21.06 9.17
N GLU A 434 4.48 21.90 8.66
CA GLU A 434 4.91 21.87 7.24
C GLU A 434 5.50 20.50 6.87
N THR A 435 6.26 19.89 7.78
CA THR A 435 6.83 18.56 7.58
C THR A 435 5.76 17.46 7.55
N LEU A 436 4.76 17.55 8.42
CA LEU A 436 3.64 16.60 8.45
C LEU A 436 2.76 16.73 7.20
N GLU A 437 2.56 17.93 6.67
CA GLU A 437 1.86 18.14 5.39
C GLU A 437 2.59 17.44 4.23
N ILE A 438 3.93 17.53 4.19
CA ILE A 438 4.74 16.78 3.23
C ILE A 438 4.53 15.27 3.42
N PHE A 439 4.55 14.77 4.66
CA PHE A 439 4.31 13.36 4.95
C PHE A 439 2.90 12.89 4.57
N ILE A 440 1.87 13.71 4.71
CA ILE A 440 0.53 13.38 4.21
C ILE A 440 0.54 13.26 2.69
N GLY A 441 1.23 14.17 1.99
CA GLY A 441 1.45 14.07 0.54
C GLY A 441 2.16 12.77 0.15
N GLN A 442 3.18 12.37 0.91
CA GLN A 442 3.91 11.13 0.68
C GLN A 442 3.08 9.88 1.00
N LEU A 443 2.28 9.92 2.06
CA LEU A 443 1.32 8.87 2.41
C LEU A 443 0.33 8.66 1.26
N ARG A 444 -0.23 9.75 0.71
CA ARG A 444 -1.11 9.69 -0.46
C ARG A 444 -0.45 8.97 -1.63
N GLN A 445 0.81 9.29 -1.93
CA GLN A 445 1.60 8.62 -2.98
C GLN A 445 1.84 7.13 -2.70
N LEU A 446 2.13 6.75 -1.44
CA LEU A 446 2.33 5.34 -1.05
C LEU A 446 1.05 4.50 -1.18
N PHE A 447 -0.12 5.13 -1.01
CA PHE A 447 -1.42 4.53 -1.32
C PHE A 447 -1.79 4.63 -2.81
N GLY A 448 -0.88 5.12 -3.65
CA GLY A 448 -1.00 5.22 -5.10
C GLY A 448 -1.84 6.40 -5.60
N LEU A 449 -2.18 7.36 -4.73
CA LEU A 449 -2.86 8.61 -5.11
C LEU A 449 -1.84 9.68 -5.51
N LYS A 450 -2.32 10.73 -6.18
CA LYS A 450 -1.47 11.90 -6.47
C LYS A 450 -1.26 12.73 -5.19
N PRO A 451 -0.04 13.24 -4.94
CA PRO A 451 0.23 14.09 -3.78
C PRO A 451 -0.54 15.40 -3.92
N ASN A 452 -0.55 15.96 -5.14
CA ASN A 452 -1.32 17.11 -5.56
C ASN A 452 -1.89 16.85 -6.96
N TYR A 453 -3.09 17.37 -7.21
CA TYR A 453 -3.71 17.28 -8.51
C TYR A 453 -3.38 18.53 -9.35
N HIS A 454 -2.83 18.29 -10.54
CA HIS A 454 -2.69 19.30 -11.57
C HIS A 454 -3.70 19.05 -12.69
N ALA A 455 -4.20 20.12 -13.31
CA ALA A 455 -5.18 20.07 -14.41
C ALA A 455 -4.57 19.59 -15.74
N HIS A 456 -3.74 18.54 -15.72
CA HIS A 456 -3.23 17.96 -16.96
C HIS A 456 -4.35 17.22 -17.68
N GLY A 457 -4.44 17.34 -19.01
CA GLY A 457 -5.40 16.60 -19.85
C GLY A 457 -6.88 17.00 -19.72
N MET A 458 -7.21 18.12 -19.06
CA MET A 458 -8.52 18.78 -19.17
C MET A 458 -8.36 20.04 -20.01
N ASP A 459 -9.27 20.25 -20.96
CA ASP A 459 -9.28 21.45 -21.82
C ASP A 459 -9.70 22.71 -21.04
N VAL A 460 -10.14 22.52 -19.80
CA VAL A 460 -10.78 23.51 -18.93
C VAL A 460 -10.06 23.59 -17.59
N ALA A 461 -9.95 24.80 -17.03
CA ALA A 461 -9.37 25.03 -15.72
C ALA A 461 -10.05 24.14 -14.65
N THR A 462 -9.28 23.27 -14.02
CA THR A 462 -9.76 22.31 -13.02
C THR A 462 -9.14 22.61 -11.67
N LYS A 463 -9.98 22.77 -10.64
CA LYS A 463 -9.59 23.00 -9.25
C LYS A 463 -10.00 21.80 -8.39
N PHE A 464 -9.21 21.50 -7.37
CA PHE A 464 -9.48 20.45 -6.40
C PHE A 464 -9.62 21.08 -5.03
N LEU A 465 -10.65 20.69 -4.28
CA LEU A 465 -10.79 21.07 -2.89
C LEU A 465 -10.04 20.09 -1.99
N VAL A 466 -9.42 20.63 -0.95
CA VAL A 466 -8.61 19.85 -0.01
C VAL A 466 -9.47 19.51 1.21
N SER A 467 -9.53 18.23 1.54
CA SER A 467 -10.21 17.75 2.75
C SER A 467 -9.34 17.99 3.97
N GLU A 468 -9.94 18.49 5.06
CA GLU A 468 -9.27 18.62 6.36
C GLU A 468 -8.86 17.25 6.94
N LYS A 469 -9.48 16.17 6.46
CA LYS A 469 -9.12 14.79 6.81
C LYS A 469 -7.94 14.24 5.99
N GLY A 470 -7.32 15.06 5.14
CA GLY A 470 -6.24 14.68 4.23
C GLY A 470 -6.66 13.90 2.98
N PHE A 471 -7.85 13.27 3.00
CA PHE A 471 -8.41 12.49 1.89
C PHE A 471 -9.86 12.90 1.62
N ALA A 472 -10.21 13.03 0.35
CA ALA A 472 -11.59 13.23 -0.10
C ALA A 472 -12.36 11.90 -0.11
N GLN A 473 -13.68 11.94 0.05
CA GLN A 473 -14.51 10.73 0.13
C GLN A 473 -14.42 9.86 -1.14
N TRP A 474 -14.33 10.49 -2.32
CA TRP A 474 -14.20 9.76 -3.57
C TRP A 474 -12.82 9.07 -3.71
N GLU A 475 -11.78 9.62 -3.09
CA GLU A 475 -10.45 8.99 -3.02
C GLU A 475 -10.47 7.77 -2.11
N LEU A 476 -11.13 7.89 -0.94
CA LEU A 476 -11.32 6.77 -0.03
C LEU A 476 -12.10 5.64 -0.72
N ASP A 477 -13.18 5.96 -1.42
CA ASP A 477 -13.93 4.99 -2.21
C ASP A 477 -13.06 4.27 -3.26
N LEU A 478 -12.15 5.01 -3.92
CA LEU A 478 -11.19 4.43 -4.85
C LEU A 478 -10.23 3.47 -4.15
N LEU A 479 -9.67 3.87 -3.00
CA LEU A 479 -8.78 3.05 -2.19
C LEU A 479 -9.48 1.76 -1.73
N TYR A 480 -10.76 1.83 -1.33
CA TYR A 480 -11.53 0.64 -0.95
C TYR A 480 -11.64 -0.37 -2.09
N ARG A 481 -12.06 0.11 -3.28
CA ARG A 481 -12.19 -0.75 -4.45
C ARG A 481 -10.86 -1.39 -4.81
N HIS A 482 -9.79 -0.60 -4.82
CA HIS A 482 -8.47 -1.10 -5.17
C HIS A 482 -7.94 -2.10 -4.14
N HIS A 483 -8.08 -1.81 -2.85
CA HIS A 483 -7.67 -2.71 -1.76
C HIS A 483 -8.41 -4.04 -1.83
N ALA A 484 -9.73 -4.01 -2.04
CA ALA A 484 -10.54 -5.22 -2.17
C ALA A 484 -10.13 -6.07 -3.39
N CYS A 485 -9.90 -5.43 -4.56
CA CYS A 485 -9.39 -6.13 -5.73
C CYS A 485 -8.02 -6.75 -5.47
N SER A 486 -7.09 -5.97 -4.91
CA SER A 486 -5.72 -6.39 -4.63
C SER A 486 -5.66 -7.56 -3.66
N ASN A 487 -6.44 -7.50 -2.57
CA ASN A 487 -6.53 -8.59 -1.59
C ASN A 487 -7.10 -9.87 -2.21
N LEU A 488 -8.12 -9.76 -3.06
CA LEU A 488 -8.69 -10.93 -3.72
C LEU A 488 -7.69 -11.58 -4.67
N LEU A 489 -6.96 -10.78 -5.46
CA LEU A 489 -5.90 -11.26 -6.34
C LEU A 489 -4.73 -11.88 -5.55
N SER A 490 -4.31 -11.26 -4.46
CA SER A 490 -3.24 -11.76 -3.59
C SER A 490 -3.63 -13.08 -2.90
N CYS A 491 -4.88 -13.18 -2.43
CA CYS A 491 -5.43 -14.41 -1.86
C CYS A 491 -5.37 -15.56 -2.88
N VAL A 492 -5.79 -15.30 -4.12
CA VAL A 492 -5.79 -16.30 -5.20
C VAL A 492 -4.37 -16.71 -5.57
N ALA A 493 -3.45 -15.76 -5.75
CA ALA A 493 -2.05 -16.06 -6.01
C ALA A 493 -1.43 -16.91 -4.88
N THR A 494 -1.78 -16.62 -3.63
CA THR A 494 -1.35 -17.42 -2.47
C THR A 494 -1.94 -18.83 -2.51
N LEU A 495 -3.24 -18.97 -2.82
CA LEU A 495 -3.90 -20.27 -2.95
C LEU A 495 -3.31 -21.11 -4.09
N GLU A 496 -2.98 -20.49 -5.23
CA GLU A 496 -2.29 -21.15 -6.35
C GLU A 496 -0.89 -21.60 -5.97
N SER A 497 -0.12 -20.74 -5.29
CA SER A 497 1.21 -21.09 -4.77
C SER A 497 1.13 -22.29 -3.82
N LEU A 498 0.21 -22.27 -2.85
CA LEU A 498 -0.03 -23.39 -1.94
C LEU A 498 -0.46 -24.66 -2.68
N SER A 499 -1.31 -24.53 -3.71
CA SER A 499 -1.76 -25.67 -4.53
C SER A 499 -0.62 -26.28 -5.35
N SER A 500 0.29 -25.47 -5.87
CA SER A 500 1.45 -25.93 -6.66
C SER A 500 2.55 -26.57 -5.80
N LEU A 501 2.61 -26.29 -4.50
CA LEU A 501 3.53 -26.93 -3.54
C LEU A 501 3.07 -28.35 -3.14
N GLY A 502 1.77 -28.60 -3.13
CA GLY A 502 1.16 -29.89 -2.74
C GLY A 502 1.66 -31.15 -3.49
N PRO A 503 2.01 -31.11 -4.79
CA PRO A 503 2.48 -32.29 -5.53
C PRO A 503 3.96 -32.66 -5.31
N ILE A 504 4.78 -31.79 -4.71
CA ILE A 504 6.26 -31.93 -4.70
C ILE A 504 6.74 -32.90 -3.60
N ALA A 505 5.91 -33.20 -2.60
CA ALA A 505 6.19 -34.30 -1.67
C ALA A 505 5.73 -35.62 -2.32
N PRO A 506 6.61 -36.62 -2.49
CA PRO A 506 6.26 -37.85 -3.21
C PRO A 506 5.00 -38.46 -2.60
N LYS A 507 3.97 -38.65 -3.43
CA LYS A 507 2.98 -39.69 -3.19
C LYS A 507 3.78 -40.98 -3.16
N ASN A 508 4.12 -41.46 -1.96
CA ASN A 508 4.46 -42.87 -1.79
C ASN A 508 3.18 -43.66 -2.01
N ASP A 509 2.76 -43.75 -3.28
CA ASP A 509 1.85 -44.77 -3.77
C ASP A 509 2.65 -46.09 -3.76
N CYS A 510 2.96 -46.57 -2.57
CA CYS A 510 3.35 -47.96 -2.36
C CYS A 510 2.06 -48.73 -2.05
N TYR A 511 1.33 -49.10 -3.09
CA TYR A 511 0.37 -50.19 -3.02
C TYR A 511 0.60 -51.16 -4.19
N GLY A 512 1.12 -52.34 -3.81
CA GLY A 512 0.66 -53.68 -4.21
C GLY A 512 0.74 -54.06 -5.66
#